data_AF-A0AB74TQU2-F1
#
_entry.id   AF-A0AB74TQU2-F1
#
_cell.length_a   1.000
_cell.length_b   1.000
_cell.length_c   1.000
_cell.angle_alpha   90.00
_cell.angle_beta   90.00
_cell.angle_gamma   90.00
#
_symmetry.space_group_name_H-M   'P 1'
#
loop_
_entity.id
_entity.type
_entity.pdbx_description
1 polymer ?
#
loop_
_entity_poly.entity_id
_entity_poly.type
_entity_poly.pdbx_seq_one_letter_code
_entity_poly.pdbx_strand_id
1 'polypeptide(L)'
;MLIKNQSKYYLKKIQAKSKMFEYNVPEELHVNVEDQSNDLILLSIAIIGDVANAIWQQNNAPIILTEELEEELHFAARFFDSYYQSNLNYEYNDYYILMGAVAYYFCNMNGSSKVLIN
;
A
#
# COMPACT_ATOMS: atom_id res chain seq x y z
N MET A 1 0.63 -16.93 1.10
CA MET A 1 0.26 -15.74 0.32
C MET A 1 -1.10 -15.22 0.75
N LEU A 2 -1.13 -14.05 1.38
CA LEU A 2 -2.34 -13.33 1.79
C LEU A 2 -3.06 -12.68 0.59
N ILE A 3 -2.30 -12.32 -0.46
CA ILE A 3 -2.84 -11.67 -1.66
C ILE A 3 -3.58 -12.67 -2.55
N LYS A 4 -4.80 -12.32 -2.95
CA LYS A 4 -5.62 -13.10 -3.91
C LYS A 4 -5.96 -12.27 -5.15
N ASN A 5 -6.54 -12.91 -6.16
CA ASN A 5 -6.93 -12.24 -7.41
C ASN A 5 -7.84 -11.03 -7.19
N GLN A 6 -8.78 -11.13 -6.24
CA GLN A 6 -9.67 -10.04 -5.87
C GLN A 6 -8.92 -8.87 -5.24
N SER A 7 -7.93 -9.14 -4.36
CA SER A 7 -7.09 -8.09 -3.78
C SER A 7 -6.29 -7.34 -4.84
N LYS A 8 -5.71 -8.08 -5.81
CA LYS A 8 -5.01 -7.49 -6.96
C LYS A 8 -5.95 -6.65 -7.84
N TYR A 9 -7.21 -7.06 -7.98
CA TYR A 9 -8.22 -6.30 -8.73
C TYR A 9 -8.57 -4.98 -8.03
N TYR A 10 -8.85 -5.00 -6.72
CA TYR A 10 -9.14 -3.79 -5.97
C TYR A 10 -7.99 -2.79 -5.96
N LEU A 11 -6.74 -3.26 -5.78
CA LEU A 11 -5.58 -2.40 -5.89
C LEU A 11 -5.51 -1.67 -7.24
N LYS A 12 -5.76 -2.38 -8.35
CA LYS A 12 -5.76 -1.76 -9.69
C LYS A 12 -6.80 -0.66 -9.83
N LYS A 13 -7.98 -0.82 -9.22
CA LYS A 13 -9.04 0.20 -9.27
C LYS A 13 -8.69 1.43 -8.44
N ILE A 14 -8.15 1.23 -7.23
CA ILE A 14 -7.67 2.32 -6.38
C ILE A 14 -6.56 3.09 -7.10
N GLN A 15 -5.60 2.39 -7.70
CA GLN A 15 -4.54 2.99 -8.52
C GLN A 15 -5.09 3.82 -9.68
N ALA A 16 -6.07 3.27 -10.41
CA ALA A 16 -6.70 4.00 -11.50
C ALA A 16 -7.39 5.28 -11.00
N LYS A 17 -8.10 5.22 -9.87
CA LYS A 17 -8.72 6.40 -9.26
C LYS A 17 -7.70 7.44 -8.79
N SER A 18 -6.62 7.01 -8.13
CA SER A 18 -5.51 7.89 -7.74
C SER A 18 -4.90 8.62 -8.95
N LYS A 19 -4.66 7.91 -10.07
CA LYS A 19 -4.16 8.54 -11.30
C LYS A 19 -5.15 9.49 -11.96
N MET A 20 -6.46 9.23 -11.86
CA MET A 20 -7.48 10.16 -12.34
C MET A 20 -7.47 11.47 -11.56
N PHE A 21 -7.24 11.44 -10.24
CA PHE A 21 -6.99 12.64 -9.45
C PHE A 21 -5.68 13.33 -9.85
N GLU A 22 -4.57 12.59 -9.95
CA GLU A 22 -3.26 13.14 -10.34
C GLU A 22 -3.28 13.88 -11.68
N TYR A 23 -4.05 13.36 -12.65
CA TYR A 23 -4.18 13.97 -13.98
C TYR A 23 -5.34 14.98 -14.09
N ASN A 24 -6.01 15.33 -12.99
CA ASN A 24 -7.15 16.25 -12.97
C ASN A 24 -8.27 15.84 -13.96
N VAL A 25 -8.53 14.53 -14.07
CA VAL A 25 -9.69 14.02 -14.81
C VAL A 25 -10.96 14.50 -14.08
N PRO A 26 -12.00 14.97 -14.78
CA PRO A 26 -13.26 15.35 -14.14
C PRO A 26 -13.86 14.20 -13.30
N GLU A 27 -14.30 14.50 -12.08
CA GLU A 27 -14.75 13.49 -11.09
C GLU A 27 -15.91 12.62 -11.59
N GLU A 28 -16.77 13.16 -12.45
CA GLU A 28 -17.87 12.43 -13.08
C GLU A 28 -17.39 11.30 -14.03
N LEU A 29 -16.12 11.35 -14.46
CA LEU A 29 -15.48 10.33 -15.29
C LEU A 29 -14.63 9.35 -14.47
N HIS A 30 -14.55 9.53 -13.15
CA HIS A 30 -13.72 8.66 -12.31
C HIS A 30 -14.27 7.25 -12.24
N VAL A 31 -13.35 6.28 -12.16
CA VAL A 31 -13.73 4.89 -11.92
C VAL A 31 -14.37 4.76 -10.53
N ASN A 32 -15.52 4.09 -10.48
CA ASN A 32 -16.12 3.75 -9.20
C ASN A 32 -15.26 2.68 -8.50
N VAL A 33 -15.00 2.82 -7.21
CA VAL A 33 -14.23 1.85 -6.41
C VAL A 33 -15.18 1.26 -5.37
N GLU A 34 -15.20 -0.06 -5.26
CA GLU A 34 -16.09 -0.78 -4.35
C GLU A 34 -15.70 -0.55 -2.89
N ASP A 35 -16.68 -0.49 -1.98
CA ASP A 35 -16.42 -0.35 -0.54
C ASP A 35 -15.60 -1.51 0.03
N GLN A 36 -15.75 -2.72 -0.52
CA GLN A 36 -14.93 -3.89 -0.16
C GLN A 36 -13.44 -3.68 -0.44
N SER A 37 -13.05 -2.69 -1.25
CA SER A 37 -11.65 -2.35 -1.43
C SER A 37 -11.00 -1.83 -0.14
N ASN A 38 -11.78 -1.34 0.83
CA ASN A 38 -11.29 -0.95 2.15
C ASN A 38 -10.79 -2.15 2.98
N ASP A 39 -11.20 -3.38 2.66
CA ASP A 39 -10.67 -4.59 3.30
C ASP A 39 -9.15 -4.75 3.06
N LEU A 40 -8.64 -4.11 2.00
CA LEU A 40 -7.20 -4.05 1.73
C LEU A 40 -6.41 -3.32 2.82
N ILE A 41 -7.03 -2.43 3.60
CA ILE A 41 -6.36 -1.76 4.73
C ILE A 41 -5.86 -2.82 5.72
N LEU A 42 -6.75 -3.70 6.17
CA LEU A 42 -6.41 -4.75 7.13
C LEU A 42 -5.42 -5.75 6.53
N LEU A 43 -5.59 -6.10 5.24
CA LEU A 43 -4.67 -6.97 4.52
C LEU A 43 -3.24 -6.38 4.48
N SER A 44 -3.12 -5.09 4.14
CA SER A 44 -1.82 -4.41 4.04
C SER A 44 -1.17 -4.22 5.41
N ILE A 45 -1.94 -4.00 6.48
CA ILE A 45 -1.42 -3.99 7.85
C ILE A 45 -0.89 -5.37 8.24
N ALA A 46 -1.62 -6.44 7.94
CA ALA A 46 -1.18 -7.81 8.22
C ALA A 46 0.14 -8.15 7.52
N ILE A 47 0.25 -7.80 6.23
CA ILE A 47 1.49 -7.95 5.45
C ILE A 47 2.67 -7.24 6.11
N ILE A 48 2.51 -5.96 6.51
CA ILE A 48 3.57 -5.21 7.17
C ILE A 48 3.98 -5.88 8.49
N GLY A 49 3.01 -6.41 9.25
CA GLY A 49 3.27 -7.17 10.47
C GLY A 49 4.04 -8.47 10.23
N ASP A 50 3.65 -9.26 9.22
CA ASP A 50 4.32 -10.50 8.85
C ASP A 50 5.76 -10.26 8.41
N VAL A 51 5.98 -9.21 7.59
CA VAL A 51 7.31 -8.78 7.18
C VAL A 51 8.13 -8.30 8.37
N ALA A 52 7.57 -7.49 9.26
CA ALA A 52 8.26 -7.02 10.45
C ALA A 52 8.71 -8.19 11.35
N ASN A 53 7.84 -9.18 11.54
CA ASN A 53 8.19 -10.39 12.28
C ASN A 53 9.28 -11.20 11.55
N ALA A 54 9.20 -11.36 10.23
CA ALA A 54 10.22 -12.05 9.45
C ALA A 54 11.60 -11.36 9.56
N ILE A 55 11.63 -10.03 9.54
CA ILE A 55 12.83 -9.23 9.79
C ILE A 55 13.36 -9.46 11.21
N TRP A 56 12.49 -9.41 12.21
CA TRP A 56 12.86 -9.62 13.62
C TRP A 56 13.48 -10.99 13.87
N GLN A 57 12.97 -12.05 13.24
CA GLN A 57 13.54 -13.40 13.38
C GLN A 57 14.92 -13.54 12.74
N GLN A 58 15.26 -12.66 11.77
CA GLN A 58 16.60 -12.60 11.17
C GLN A 58 17.53 -11.82 12.10
N ASN A 59 18.05 -12.50 13.12
CA ASN A 59 18.95 -11.94 14.14
C ASN A 59 20.30 -11.41 13.62
N ASN A 60 20.57 -11.45 12.30
CA ASN A 60 21.83 -11.03 11.69
C ASN A 60 21.59 -10.33 10.35
N ALA A 61 22.41 -9.32 10.04
CA ALA A 61 22.44 -8.69 8.73
C ALA A 61 23.27 -9.53 7.72
N PRO A 62 22.96 -9.46 6.40
CA PRO A 62 21.87 -8.70 5.79
C PRO A 62 20.51 -9.38 5.97
N ILE A 63 19.47 -8.57 6.11
CA ILE A 63 18.08 -9.02 6.07
C ILE A 63 17.76 -9.42 4.63
N ILE A 64 17.27 -10.64 4.42
CA ILE A 64 16.85 -11.16 3.13
C ILE A 64 15.39 -11.59 3.25
N LEU A 65 14.50 -10.91 2.54
CA LEU A 65 13.11 -11.32 2.44
C LEU A 65 12.96 -12.41 1.36
N THR A 66 11.95 -13.24 1.51
CA THR A 66 11.57 -14.16 0.43
C THR A 66 10.89 -13.36 -0.68
N GLU A 67 10.96 -13.85 -1.93
CA GLU A 67 10.27 -13.21 -3.07
C GLU A 67 8.77 -12.99 -2.78
N GLU A 68 8.12 -13.93 -2.09
CA GLU A 68 6.72 -13.81 -1.66
C GLU A 68 6.50 -12.62 -0.72
N LEU A 69 7.34 -12.46 0.31
CA LEU A 69 7.23 -11.34 1.24
C LEU A 69 7.57 -10.00 0.58
N GLU A 70 8.51 -9.98 -0.37
CA GLU A 70 8.81 -8.78 -1.15
C GLU A 70 7.62 -8.37 -2.03
N GLU A 71 6.98 -9.32 -2.73
CA GLU A 71 5.78 -9.05 -3.52
C GLU A 71 4.62 -8.54 -2.64
N GLU A 72 4.42 -9.16 -1.47
CA GLU A 72 3.40 -8.73 -0.52
C GLU A 72 3.65 -7.32 -0.01
N LEU A 73 4.90 -7.04 0.36
CA LEU A 73 5.28 -5.72 0.85
C LEU A 73 5.12 -4.64 -0.22
N HIS A 74 5.50 -4.93 -1.46
CA HIS A 74 5.27 -4.02 -2.59
C HIS A 74 3.79 -3.76 -2.84
N PHE A 75 2.94 -4.78 -2.65
CA PHE A 75 1.49 -4.60 -2.71
C PHE A 75 1.00 -3.65 -1.62
N ALA A 76 1.45 -3.83 -0.36
CA ALA A 76 1.05 -2.97 0.76
C ALA A 76 1.52 -1.52 0.55
N ALA A 77 2.75 -1.31 0.09
CA ALA A 77 3.29 0.02 -0.20
C ALA A 77 2.46 0.74 -1.27
N ARG A 78 2.20 0.07 -2.40
CA ARG A 78 1.40 0.62 -3.50
C ARG A 78 -0.03 0.89 -3.07
N PHE A 79 -0.60 0.03 -2.25
CA PHE A 79 -1.95 0.19 -1.73
C PHE A 79 -2.08 1.49 -0.93
N PHE A 80 -1.28 1.68 0.14
CA PHE A 80 -1.41 2.87 0.98
C PHE A 80 -1.15 4.17 0.23
N ASP A 81 -0.14 4.17 -0.65
CA ASP A 81 0.18 5.31 -1.50
C ASP A 81 -0.99 5.68 -2.43
N SER A 82 -1.54 4.69 -3.13
CA SER A 82 -2.66 4.92 -4.04
C SER A 82 -3.96 5.22 -3.30
N TYR A 83 -4.18 4.62 -2.14
CA TYR A 83 -5.37 4.83 -1.32
C TYR A 83 -5.43 6.28 -0.84
N TYR A 84 -4.33 6.80 -0.30
CA TYR A 84 -4.21 8.20 0.08
C TYR A 84 -4.49 9.14 -1.10
N GLN A 85 -3.87 8.90 -2.25
CA GLN A 85 -4.05 9.73 -3.45
C GLN A 85 -5.42 9.60 -4.13
N SER A 86 -6.18 8.54 -3.83
CA SER A 86 -7.47 8.25 -4.45
C SER A 86 -8.65 8.97 -3.81
N ASN A 87 -8.42 9.73 -2.73
CA ASN A 87 -9.45 10.52 -2.03
C ASN A 87 -10.69 9.70 -1.63
N LEU A 88 -10.52 8.39 -1.38
CA LEU A 88 -11.61 7.48 -1.02
C LEU A 88 -12.10 7.68 0.41
N ASN A 89 -11.21 8.05 1.33
CA ASN A 89 -11.54 8.35 2.72
C ASN A 89 -10.51 9.33 3.27
N TYR A 90 -10.97 10.40 3.93
CA TYR A 90 -10.10 11.45 4.50
C TYR A 90 -9.92 11.34 6.02
N GLU A 91 -10.72 10.53 6.70
CA GLU A 91 -10.84 10.55 8.17
C GLU A 91 -9.54 10.11 8.89
N TYR A 92 -8.72 9.29 8.23
CA TYR A 92 -7.51 8.68 8.81
C TYR A 92 -6.26 8.82 7.93
N ASN A 93 -6.20 9.86 7.10
CA ASN A 93 -5.14 10.04 6.10
C ASN A 93 -3.71 9.96 6.69
N ASP A 94 -3.48 10.58 7.84
CA ASP A 94 -2.15 10.58 8.48
C ASP A 94 -1.66 9.16 8.82
N TYR A 95 -2.57 8.29 9.25
CA TYR A 95 -2.23 6.89 9.57
C TYR A 95 -1.93 6.09 8.31
N TYR A 96 -2.65 6.32 7.22
CA TYR A 96 -2.39 5.65 5.94
C TYR A 96 -1.07 6.09 5.32
N ILE A 97 -0.74 7.38 5.41
CA ILE A 97 0.57 7.93 5.02
C ILE A 97 1.68 7.26 5.82
N LEU A 98 1.54 7.20 7.15
CA LEU A 98 2.52 6.55 8.02
C LEU A 98 2.73 5.09 7.65
N MET A 99 1.65 4.33 7.46
CA MET A 99 1.74 2.92 7.09
C MET A 99 2.37 2.71 5.71
N GLY A 100 2.01 3.53 4.72
CA GLY A 100 2.63 3.49 3.40
C GLY A 100 4.13 3.80 3.44
N ALA A 101 4.54 4.75 4.29
CA ALA A 101 5.93 5.13 4.42
C ALA A 101 6.76 4.06 5.12
N VAL A 102 6.20 3.37 6.11
CA VAL A 102 6.80 2.18 6.74
C VAL A 102 6.97 1.06 5.70
N ALA A 103 5.93 0.79 4.90
CA ALA A 103 6.01 -0.23 3.86
C ALA A 103 7.09 0.10 2.81
N TYR A 104 7.15 1.36 2.33
CA TYR A 104 8.21 1.81 1.42
C TYR A 104 9.60 1.72 2.05
N TYR A 105 9.74 2.02 3.35
CA TYR A 105 11.00 1.87 4.06
C TYR A 105 11.46 0.40 4.07
N PHE A 106 10.57 -0.53 4.40
CA PHE A 106 10.87 -1.97 4.36
C PHE A 106 11.17 -2.47 2.93
N CYS A 107 10.62 -1.84 1.88
CA CYS A 107 10.98 -2.14 0.48
C CYS A 107 12.37 -1.63 0.05
N ASN A 108 13.17 -1.05 0.95
CA ASN A 108 14.38 -0.30 0.61
C ASN A 108 14.12 0.90 -0.33
N MET A 109 12.90 1.45 -0.34
CA MET A 109 12.48 2.60 -1.15
C MET A 109 12.46 3.88 -0.31
N ASN A 110 13.58 4.20 0.33
CA ASN A 110 13.71 5.33 1.28
C ASN A 110 13.31 6.69 0.68
N GLY A 111 13.53 6.89 -0.63
CA GLY A 111 13.07 8.08 -1.33
C GLY A 111 11.55 8.21 -1.34
N SER A 112 10.83 7.14 -1.70
CA SER A 112 9.38 7.10 -1.69
C SER A 112 8.81 7.24 -0.29
N SER A 113 9.42 6.59 0.70
CA SER A 113 9.05 6.73 2.12
C SER A 113 9.12 8.20 2.57
N LYS A 114 10.22 8.88 2.24
CA LYS A 114 10.40 10.30 2.57
C LYS A 114 9.41 11.21 1.84
N VAL A 115 9.17 10.97 0.55
CA VAL A 115 8.22 11.77 -0.24
C VAL A 115 6.79 11.64 0.30
N LEU A 116 6.40 10.45 0.76
CA LEU A 116 5.05 10.20 1.24
C LEU A 116 4.73 10.92 2.56
N ILE A 117 5.73 11.10 3.45
CA ILE A 117 5.56 11.78 4.76
C ILE A 117 5.70 13.32 4.66
N ASN A 118 6.27 13.84 3.57
CA ASN A 118 6.50 15.29 3.40
C ASN A 118 5.26 16.05 2.92
#